data_AF-A0A424YP28-F1
#
_entry.id   AF-A0A424YP28-F1
#
_cell.length_a   1.000
_cell.length_b   1.000
_cell.length_c   1.000
_cell.angle_alpha   90.00
_cell.angle_beta   90.00
_cell.angle_gamma   90.00
#
_symmetry.space_group_name_H-M   'P 1'
#
loop_
_entity.id
_entity.type
_entity.pdbx_description
1 polymer ?
#
loop_
_entity_poly.entity_id
_entity_poly.type
_entity_poly.pdbx_seq_one_letter_code
_entity_poly.pdbx_strand_id
1 'polypeptide(L)'
;MLLYPDVVLPCMPEVPRDEIGRRVFQLKQQRSVEQAIAIIRTTLGEKWMSVTEEDLSALRLVLEELWIQTDRTKWKNYSFSRLTFNDVQLMIRIGHSRMRDMMSKKEALQQINQILGSTAT
;
A
#
# COMPACT_ATOMS: atom_id res chain seq x y z
N MET A 1 48.30 -34.11 18.32
CA MET A 1 47.33 -34.76 17.41
C MET A 1 45.97 -34.17 17.73
N LEU A 2 45.49 -33.27 16.86
CA LEU A 2 44.28 -32.46 17.06
C LEU A 2 43.05 -33.28 16.64
N LEU A 3 42.11 -33.52 17.56
CA LEU A 3 40.79 -34.05 17.24
C LEU A 3 39.76 -33.28 18.07
N TYR A 4 39.26 -32.18 17.53
CA TYR A 4 38.00 -31.57 17.95
C TYR A 4 36.87 -32.38 17.30
N PRO A 5 35.96 -33.01 18.06
CA PRO A 5 34.80 -33.67 17.49
C PRO A 5 33.77 -32.61 17.10
N ASP A 6 33.35 -32.66 15.83
CA ASP A 6 32.00 -32.32 15.37
C ASP A 6 31.33 -31.08 15.99
N VAL A 7 31.80 -29.89 15.64
CA VAL A 7 30.95 -28.69 15.70
C VAL A 7 30.08 -28.70 14.44
N VAL A 8 28.93 -29.34 14.52
CA VAL A 8 27.84 -29.13 13.57
C VAL A 8 27.41 -27.67 13.73
N LEU A 9 27.95 -26.80 12.87
CA LEU A 9 27.39 -25.47 12.64
C LEU A 9 25.90 -25.68 12.36
N PRO A 10 24.97 -25.03 13.08
CA PRO A 10 23.58 -25.05 12.67
C PRO A 10 23.55 -24.43 11.28
N CYS A 11 23.29 -25.25 10.25
CA CYS A 11 22.93 -24.74 8.94
C CYS A 11 21.84 -23.71 9.20
N MET A 12 22.17 -22.44 8.96
CA MET A 12 21.19 -21.37 8.93
C MET A 12 20.00 -21.92 8.14
N PRO A 13 18.77 -21.89 8.69
CA PRO A 13 17.63 -22.41 7.95
C PRO A 13 17.66 -21.68 6.62
N GLU A 14 17.79 -22.43 5.52
CA GLU A 14 17.73 -21.88 4.18
C GLU A 14 16.37 -21.20 4.08
N VAL A 15 16.32 -19.90 4.40
CA VAL A 15 15.12 -19.11 4.23
C VAL A 15 14.80 -19.27 2.75
N PRO A 16 13.70 -19.93 2.38
CA PRO A 16 13.44 -20.24 0.99
C PRO A 16 13.55 -18.94 0.21
N ARG A 17 14.24 -18.93 -0.94
CA ARG A 17 14.37 -17.70 -1.74
C ARG A 17 13.02 -17.03 -2.01
N ASP A 18 11.96 -17.83 -2.06
CA ASP A 18 10.56 -17.40 -2.10
C ASP A 18 10.11 -16.58 -0.88
N GLU A 19 10.55 -16.93 0.32
CA GLU A 19 10.23 -16.19 1.54
C GLU A 19 10.96 -14.84 1.59
N ILE A 20 12.22 -14.78 1.12
CA ILE A 20 12.95 -13.52 0.96
C ILE A 20 12.26 -12.63 -0.09
N GLY A 21 11.86 -13.21 -1.22
CA GLY A 21 11.13 -12.51 -2.28
C GLY A 21 9.80 -11.94 -1.80
N ARG A 22 9.02 -12.73 -1.05
CA ARG A 22 7.74 -12.30 -0.45
C ARG A 22 7.93 -11.16 0.55
N ARG A 23 8.92 -11.25 1.45
CA ARG A 23 9.22 -10.18 2.41
C ARG A 23 9.66 -8.89 1.72
N VAL A 24 10.53 -8.98 0.73
CA VAL A 24 10.97 -7.82 -0.05
C VAL A 24 9.80 -7.17 -0.81
N PHE A 25 8.88 -7.97 -1.34
CA PHE A 25 7.67 -7.48 -1.99
C PHE A 25 6.77 -6.71 -1.03
N GLN A 26 6.47 -7.29 0.14
CA GLN A 26 5.64 -6.67 1.18
C GLN A 26 6.26 -5.35 1.69
N LEU A 27 7.56 -5.34 1.95
CA LEU A 27 8.27 -4.13 2.38
C LEU A 27 8.21 -3.02 1.33
N LYS A 28 8.34 -3.36 0.04
CA LYS A 28 8.22 -2.37 -1.05
C LYS A 28 6.81 -1.80 -1.15
N GLN A 29 5.79 -2.64 -1.00
CA GLN A 29 4.40 -2.21 -0.97
C GLN A 29 4.16 -1.26 0.21
N GLN A 30 4.49 -1.69 1.43
CA GLN A 30 4.31 -0.89 2.65
C GLN A 30 4.98 0.49 2.52
N ARG A 31 6.25 0.53 2.11
CA ARG A 31 6.97 1.80 1.91
C ARG A 31 6.31 2.69 0.87
N SER A 32 5.84 2.13 -0.23
CA SER A 32 5.24 2.92 -1.32
C SER A 32 3.87 3.45 -0.93
N VAL A 33 3.08 2.67 -0.20
CA VAL A 33 1.78 3.07 0.34
C VAL A 33 1.97 4.14 1.42
N GLU A 34 2.92 3.97 2.34
CA GLU A 34 3.25 4.98 3.35
C GLU A 34 3.71 6.30 2.71
N GLN A 35 4.52 6.24 1.65
CA GLN A 35 4.90 7.43 0.88
C GLN A 35 3.69 8.14 0.26
N ALA A 36 2.76 7.40 -0.34
CA ALA A 36 1.53 8.00 -0.89
C ALA A 36 0.67 8.63 0.20
N ILE A 37 0.51 7.97 1.35
CA ILE A 37 -0.21 8.53 2.51
C ILE A 37 0.48 9.79 3.01
N ALA A 38 1.80 9.82 3.10
CA ALA A 38 2.55 11.01 3.51
C ALA A 38 2.32 12.19 2.55
N ILE A 39 2.35 11.94 1.24
CA ILE A 39 2.04 12.96 0.22
C ILE A 39 0.61 13.48 0.39
N ILE A 40 -0.37 12.57 0.54
CA ILE A 40 -1.78 12.94 0.73
C ILE A 40 -1.94 13.79 2.01
N ARG A 41 -1.31 13.38 3.11
CA ARG A 41 -1.32 14.13 4.38
C ARG A 41 -0.78 15.54 4.20
N THR A 42 0.38 15.70 3.56
CA THR A 42 0.97 17.01 3.29
C THR A 42 0.09 17.85 2.36
N THR A 43 -0.53 17.24 1.37
CA THR A 43 -1.41 17.91 0.40
C THR A 43 -2.69 18.43 1.05
N LEU A 44 -3.26 17.67 1.99
CA LEU A 44 -4.50 18.04 2.68
C LEU A 44 -4.30 19.03 3.83
N GLY A 45 -3.09 19.07 4.42
CA GLY A 45 -2.76 19.99 5.51
C GLY A 45 -3.72 19.83 6.69
N GLU A 46 -4.38 20.92 7.10
CA GLU A 46 -5.32 20.94 8.22
C GLU A 46 -6.51 20.01 8.03
N LYS A 47 -6.96 19.79 6.79
CA LYS A 47 -8.09 18.89 6.49
C LYS A 47 -7.78 17.45 6.86
N TRP A 48 -6.50 17.06 6.90
CA TRP A 48 -6.09 15.73 7.36
C TRP A 48 -6.49 15.45 8.82
N MET A 49 -6.64 16.48 9.66
CA MET A 49 -7.05 16.32 11.06
C MET A 49 -8.46 15.72 11.20
N SER A 50 -9.28 15.78 10.15
CA SER A 50 -10.61 15.16 10.12
C SER A 50 -10.61 13.67 9.75
N VAL A 51 -9.47 13.12 9.35
CA VAL A 51 -9.32 11.70 8.96
C VAL A 51 -9.09 10.87 10.22
N THR A 52 -9.97 9.92 10.49
CA THR A 52 -9.85 9.02 11.64
C THR A 52 -8.86 7.88 11.38
N GLU A 53 -8.48 7.14 12.42
CA GLU A 53 -7.63 5.95 12.27
C GLU A 53 -8.31 4.85 11.44
N GLU A 54 -9.63 4.72 11.55
CA GLU A 54 -10.43 3.80 10.73
C GLU A 54 -10.40 4.23 9.25
N ASP A 55 -10.56 5.52 8.99
CA ASP A 55 -10.45 6.09 7.64
C ASP A 55 -9.05 5.88 7.05
N LEU A 56 -8.01 6.06 7.86
CA LEU A 56 -6.63 5.81 7.45
C LEU A 56 -6.41 4.33 7.10
N SER A 57 -7.00 3.42 7.87
CA SER A 57 -6.94 1.98 7.63
C SER A 57 -7.66 1.61 6.33
N ALA A 58 -8.84 2.19 6.10
CA ALA A 58 -9.61 2.03 4.86
C ALA A 58 -8.83 2.57 3.63
N LEU A 59 -8.23 3.75 3.76
CA LEU A 59 -7.40 4.35 2.72
C LEU A 59 -6.17 3.49 2.42
N ARG A 60 -5.49 2.98 3.45
CA ARG A 60 -4.33 2.11 3.32
C ARG A 60 -4.67 0.83 2.56
N LEU A 61 -5.77 0.16 2.94
CA LEU A 61 -6.23 -1.05 2.26
C LEU A 61 -6.41 -0.82 0.76
N VAL A 62 -7.06 0.28 0.40
CA VAL A 62 -7.30 0.68 -0.98
C VAL A 62 -6.00 0.94 -1.73
N LEU A 63 -5.06 1.65 -1.12
CA LEU A 63 -3.76 1.95 -1.73
C LEU A 63 -2.91 0.68 -1.90
N GLU A 64 -2.99 -0.26 -0.96
CA GLU A 64 -2.33 -1.56 -1.05
C GLU A 64 -2.90 -2.39 -2.20
N GLU A 65 -4.23 -2.45 -2.33
CA GLU A 65 -4.90 -3.13 -3.45
C GLU A 65 -4.54 -2.51 -4.80
N LEU A 66 -4.46 -1.18 -4.85
CA LEU A 66 -4.06 -0.43 -6.05
C LEU A 66 -2.60 -0.70 -6.41
N TRP A 67 -1.68 -0.69 -5.44
CA TRP A 67 -0.26 -0.98 -5.67
C TRP A 67 -0.06 -2.40 -6.23
N ILE A 68 -0.84 -3.38 -5.78
CA ILE A 68 -0.76 -4.75 -6.28
C ILE A 68 -1.18 -4.85 -7.75
N GLN A 69 -2.19 -4.10 -8.15
CA GLN A 69 -2.75 -4.17 -9.51
C GLN A 69 -2.07 -3.23 -10.51
N THR A 70 -1.38 -2.21 -10.02
CA THR A 70 -0.73 -1.21 -10.85
C THR A 70 0.76 -1.46 -10.99
N ASP A 71 1.27 -1.35 -12.22
CA ASP A 71 2.72 -1.39 -12.47
C ASP A 71 3.46 -0.27 -11.73
N ARG A 72 4.71 -0.55 -11.30
CA ARG A 72 5.53 0.42 -10.56
C ARG A 72 5.70 1.76 -11.29
N THR A 73 5.76 1.74 -12.62
CA THR A 73 5.87 2.96 -13.44
C THR A 73 4.60 3.79 -13.38
N LYS A 74 3.43 3.14 -13.50
CA LYS A 74 2.13 3.79 -13.38
C LYS A 74 1.89 4.35 -11.98
N TRP A 75 2.30 3.61 -10.94
CA TRP A 75 2.19 4.12 -9.58
C TRP A 75 2.99 5.40 -9.37
N LYS A 76 4.24 5.45 -9.85
CA LYS A 76 5.08 6.65 -9.75
C LYS A 76 4.50 7.84 -10.51
N ASN A 77 3.70 7.58 -11.54
CA ASN A 77 3.01 8.60 -12.32
C ASN A 77 1.69 9.05 -11.67
N TYR A 78 1.17 8.35 -10.65
CA TYR A 78 0.01 8.84 -9.92
C TYR A 78 0.36 10.12 -9.18
N SER A 79 -0.38 11.17 -9.49
CA SER A 79 -0.20 12.49 -8.89
C SER A 79 -0.97 12.58 -7.57
N PHE A 80 -0.55 11.81 -6.55
CA PHE A 80 -1.16 11.85 -5.21
C PHE A 80 -1.15 13.26 -4.60
N SER A 81 -0.21 14.12 -5.03
CA SER A 81 -0.11 15.52 -4.63
C SER A 81 -1.19 16.43 -5.23
N ARG A 82 -1.96 15.96 -6.21
CA ARG A 82 -3.06 16.69 -6.85
C ARG A 82 -4.42 16.27 -6.31
N LEU A 83 -4.48 15.29 -5.40
CA LEU A 83 -5.74 14.82 -4.85
C LEU A 83 -6.38 15.88 -3.98
N THR A 84 -7.65 16.15 -4.24
CA THR A 84 -8.45 17.02 -3.39
C THR A 84 -8.93 16.28 -2.16
N PHE A 85 -9.40 17.01 -1.15
CA PHE A 85 -10.04 16.41 0.03
C PHE A 85 -11.24 15.53 -0.35
N ASN A 86 -12.03 15.94 -1.34
CA ASN A 86 -13.16 15.16 -1.80
C ASN A 86 -12.72 13.84 -2.45
N ASP A 87 -11.64 13.86 -3.24
CA ASP A 87 -11.08 12.64 -3.85
C ASP A 87 -10.63 11.65 -2.78
N VAL A 88 -9.95 12.14 -1.73
CA VAL A 88 -9.47 11.32 -0.61
C VAL A 88 -10.64 10.76 0.20
N GLN A 89 -11.69 11.57 0.45
CA GLN A 89 -12.90 11.09 1.12
C GLN A 89 -13.63 10.01 0.30
N LEU A 90 -13.68 10.14 -1.03
CA LEU A 90 -14.24 9.12 -1.91
C LEU A 90 -13.42 7.83 -1.84
N MET A 91 -12.09 7.91 -1.87
CA MET A 91 -11.21 6.75 -1.70
C MET A 91 -11.42 6.06 -0.34
N ILE A 92 -11.54 6.84 0.75
CA ILE A 92 -11.84 6.33 2.10
C ILE A 92 -13.19 5.61 2.12
N ARG A 93 -14.24 6.20 1.53
CA ARG A 93 -15.57 5.57 1.43
C ARG A 93 -15.53 4.24 0.67
N ILE A 94 -14.77 4.16 -0.42
CA ILE A 94 -14.54 2.92 -1.16
C ILE A 94 -13.85 1.89 -0.26
N GLY A 95 -12.84 2.31 0.50
CA GLY A 95 -12.13 1.45 1.46
C GLY A 95 -13.04 0.90 2.56
N HIS A 96 -13.91 1.72 3.13
CA HIS A 96 -14.92 1.28 4.10
C HIS A 96 -15.90 0.26 3.49
N SER A 97 -16.35 0.49 2.26
CA SER A 97 -17.20 -0.47 1.54
C SER A 97 -16.48 -1.78 1.26
N ARG A 98 -15.16 -1.75 1.01
CA ARG A 98 -14.32 -2.95 0.88
C ARG A 98 -14.16 -3.69 2.20
N MET A 99 -13.90 -2.98 3.31
CA MET A 99 -13.76 -3.57 4.64
C MET A 99 -15.04 -4.25 5.13
N ARG A 100 -16.21 -3.75 4.70
CA ARG A 100 -17.53 -4.34 5.00
C ARG A 100 -17.99 -5.39 3.98
N ASP A 101 -17.12 -5.79 3.05
CA ASP A 101 -17.43 -6.72 1.95
C ASP A 101 -18.64 -6.31 1.07
N MET A 102 -19.01 -5.02 1.10
CA MET A 102 -20.11 -4.45 0.31
C MET A 102 -19.69 -4.13 -1.12
N MET A 103 -18.39 -4.16 -1.41
CA MET A 103 -17.82 -3.85 -2.72
C MET A 103 -16.75 -4.87 -3.09
N SER A 104 -16.71 -5.28 -4.35
CA SER A 104 -15.66 -6.17 -4.85
C SER A 104 -14.35 -5.40 -5.07
N LYS A 105 -13.21 -6.10 -4.94
CA LYS A 105 -11.88 -5.52 -5.23
C LYS A 105 -11.81 -4.90 -6.63
N LYS A 106 -12.37 -5.57 -7.63
CA LYS A 106 -12.37 -5.10 -9.03
C LYS A 106 -13.10 -3.76 -9.16
N GLU A 107 -14.27 -3.66 -8.54
CA GLU A 107 -15.09 -2.45 -8.58
C GLU A 107 -14.43 -1.28 -7.85
N ALA A 108 -13.88 -1.52 -6.65
CA ALA A 108 -13.14 -0.50 -5.92
C ALA A 108 -11.99 0.06 -6.77
N LEU A 109 -11.16 -0.82 -7.35
CA LEU A 109 -10.04 -0.41 -8.19
C LEU A 109 -10.47 0.38 -9.43
N GLN A 110 -11.60 0.03 -10.04
CA GLN A 110 -12.13 0.79 -11.16
C GLN A 110 -12.49 2.22 -10.73
N GLN A 111 -13.20 2.38 -9.61
CA GLN A 111 -13.58 3.70 -9.10
C GLN A 111 -12.36 4.53 -8.69
N ILE A 112 -11.37 3.92 -8.01
CA ILE A 112 -10.13 4.60 -7.62
C ILE A 112 -9.35 5.06 -8.86
N ASN A 113 -9.25 4.24 -9.89
CA ASN A 113 -8.58 4.64 -11.13
C ASN A 113 -9.32 5.79 -11.85
N GLN A 114 -10.64 5.89 -11.73
CA GLN A 114 -11.39 7.04 -12.25
C GLN A 114 -11.05 8.32 -11.47
N ILE A 115 -10.98 8.25 -10.14
CA ILE A 115 -10.56 9.37 -9.29
C ILE A 115 -9.15 9.84 -9.68
N LEU A 116 -8.18 8.91 -9.71
CA LEU A 116 -6.80 9.23 -10.05
C LEU A 116 -6.62 9.68 -11.50
N GLY A 117 -7.36 9.08 -12.45
CA GLY A 117 -7.34 9.46 -13.87
C GLY A 117 -7.89 10.86 -14.13
N SER A 118 -8.86 11.31 -13.34
CA SER A 118 -9.45 12.65 -13.47
C SER A 118 -8.48 13.77 -13.06
N THR A 119 -7.46 13.45 -12.23
CA THR A 119 -6.45 14.41 -11.76
C THR A 119 -5.23 14.56 -12.69
N ALA A 120 -5.17 13.79 -13.78
CA ALA A 120 -4.04 13.72 -14.72
C ALA A 120 -4.09 14.76 -15.86
N THR A 121 -5.01 15.72 -15.83
CA THR A 121 -5.07 16.83 -16.79
C THR A 121 -4.20 18.00 -16.34
#